data_AF-A0A6J4QSK1-F1
#
_entry.id   AF-A0A6J4QSK1-F1
#
_cell.length_a   1.000
_cell.length_b   1.000
_cell.length_c   1.000
_cell.angle_alpha   90.00
_cell.angle_beta   90.00
_cell.angle_gamma   90.00
#
_symmetry.space_group_name_H-M   'P 1'
#
loop_
_entity.id
_entity.type
_entity.pdbx_description
1 polymer ?
#
loop_
_entity_poly.entity_id
_entity_poly.type
_entity_poly.pdbx_seq_one_letter_code
_entity_poly.pdbx_strand_id
1 'polypeptide(L)'
;MTPRTQTRPFDDKAMWRRLVACAHPDAGGDHDLFIWTGAVKAAVCGGGLRVEPKPTARTSQRPPSPSPPDDKPRIPYPDGADFEEATRAALRLAGADETYGGVLSLLVDCYPLEHLAHEQGRGACYKRLAAIAHAWGMTKEERSGWYRCAECLPLSDRHAGHILSKLKRQAA
;
A
#
# COMPACT_ATOMS: atom_id res chain seq x y z
N MET A 1 45.72 27.78 8.94
CA MET A 1 44.29 28.05 9.18
C MET A 1 43.50 27.06 8.34
N THR A 2 42.91 26.03 8.96
CA THR A 2 42.06 25.06 8.25
C THR A 2 40.79 25.77 7.77
N PRO A 3 40.37 25.61 6.50
CA PRO A 3 39.14 26.20 6.01
C PRO A 3 37.97 25.60 6.80
N ARG A 4 37.25 26.44 7.55
CA ARG A 4 36.02 26.03 8.21
C ARG A 4 35.04 25.62 7.12
N THR A 5 34.55 24.38 7.19
CA THR A 5 33.49 23.88 6.30
C THR A 5 32.36 24.90 6.31
N GLN A 6 32.07 25.49 5.15
CA GLN A 6 31.04 26.50 5.02
C GLN A 6 29.70 25.83 5.33
N THR A 7 29.17 26.11 6.53
CA THR A 7 27.90 25.57 6.99
C THR A 7 26.80 26.21 6.17
N ARG A 8 26.08 25.39 5.42
CA ARG A 8 24.92 25.86 4.65
C ARG A 8 23.83 26.35 5.63
N PRO A 9 23.01 27.34 5.23
CA PRO A 9 21.89 27.79 6.04
C PRO A 9 20.99 26.63 6.45
N PHE A 10 20.46 26.67 7.67
CA PHE A 10 19.63 25.60 8.23
C PHE A 10 18.28 25.42 7.50
N ASP A 11 17.89 26.34 6.62
CA ASP A 11 16.73 26.28 5.74
C ASP A 11 17.08 25.83 4.30
N ASP A 12 18.35 25.52 4.01
CA ASP A 12 18.78 25.06 2.68
C ASP A 12 18.19 23.68 2.35
N LYS A 13 17.25 23.67 1.40
CA LYS A 13 16.57 22.47 0.90
C LYS A 13 17.51 21.44 0.29
N ALA A 14 18.62 21.87 -0.34
CA ALA A 14 19.59 20.97 -0.95
C ALA A 14 20.46 20.29 0.09
N MET A 15 20.83 20.99 1.17
CA MET A 15 21.52 20.41 2.32
C MET A 15 20.67 19.30 2.95
N TRP A 16 19.41 19.60 3.27
CA TRP A 16 18.49 18.63 3.87
C TRP A 16 18.21 17.43 2.98
N ARG A 17 18.13 17.63 1.65
CA ARG A 17 17.96 16.52 0.71
C ARG A 17 19.15 15.56 0.76
N ARG A 18 20.37 16.09 0.85
CA ARG A 18 21.59 15.28 0.97
C ARG A 18 21.65 14.54 2.31
N LEU A 19 21.33 15.24 3.41
CA LEU A 19 21.34 14.64 4.75
C LEU A 19 20.33 13.48 4.87
N VAL A 20 19.10 13.68 4.40
CA VAL A 20 18.04 12.65 4.40
C VAL A 20 18.40 11.48 3.48
N ALA A 21 19.02 11.75 2.33
CA ALA A 21 19.46 10.69 1.43
C ALA A 21 20.58 9.83 2.03
N CYS A 22 21.53 10.45 2.74
CA CYS A 22 22.59 9.71 3.45
C CYS A 22 22.08 8.89 4.63
N ALA A 23 21.03 9.35 5.31
CA ALA A 23 20.42 8.61 6.42
C ALA A 23 19.49 7.48 5.95
N HIS A 24 19.16 7.38 4.65
CA HIS A 24 18.18 6.42 4.17
C HIS A 24 18.68 4.96 4.29
N PRO A 25 17.86 4.01 4.76
CA PRO A 25 18.27 2.61 4.93
C PRO A 25 18.73 1.96 3.62
N ASP A 26 18.07 2.26 2.49
CA ASP A 26 18.50 1.78 1.17
C ASP A 26 19.89 2.31 0.72
N ALA A 27 20.44 3.32 1.39
CA ALA A 27 21.79 3.82 1.17
C ALA A 27 22.81 3.32 2.23
N GLY A 28 22.42 2.34 3.05
CA GLY A 28 23.22 1.85 4.18
C GLY A 28 23.10 2.71 5.44
N GLY A 29 22.13 3.61 5.50
CA GLY A 29 21.83 4.42 6.67
C GLY A 29 21.00 3.67 7.73
N ASP A 30 20.93 4.23 8.92
CA ASP A 30 20.14 3.68 10.01
C ASP A 30 18.67 4.15 9.94
N HIS A 31 17.73 3.24 10.22
CA HIS A 31 16.29 3.51 10.08
C HIS A 31 15.80 4.55 11.10
N ASP A 32 16.29 4.47 12.35
CA ASP A 32 15.92 5.42 13.41
C ASP A 32 16.55 6.79 13.15
N LEU A 33 17.79 6.81 12.65
CA LEU A 33 18.46 8.03 12.20
C LEU A 33 17.72 8.70 11.04
N PHE A 34 17.15 7.93 10.11
CA PHE A 34 16.33 8.44 9.03
C PHE A 34 15.06 9.13 9.54
N ILE A 35 14.34 8.49 10.47
CA ILE A 35 13.14 9.04 11.10
C ILE A 35 13.47 10.32 11.87
N TRP A 36 14.50 10.27 12.70
CA TRP A 36 14.95 11.41 13.50
C TRP A 36 15.35 12.59 12.62
N THR A 37 16.13 12.35 11.57
CA THR A 37 16.57 13.40 10.63
C THR A 37 15.38 14.05 9.92
N GLY A 38 14.35 13.27 9.58
CA GLY A 38 13.10 13.77 9.01
C GLY A 38 12.34 14.68 9.98
N ALA A 39 12.22 14.29 11.25
CA ALA A 39 11.55 15.07 12.28
C ALA A 39 12.28 16.39 12.59
N VAL A 40 13.62 16.36 12.68
CA VAL A 40 14.44 17.56 12.91
C VAL A 40 14.29 18.56 11.76
N LYS A 41 14.33 18.08 10.50
CA LYS A 41 14.09 18.93 9.32
C LYS A 41 12.73 19.62 9.40
N ALA A 42 11.69 18.89 9.79
CA ALA A 42 10.34 19.44 9.91
C ALA A 42 10.27 20.53 10.99
N ALA A 43 10.92 20.32 12.14
CA ALA A 43 10.99 21.32 13.21
C ALA A 43 11.75 22.59 12.80
N VAL A 44 12.93 22.42 12.17
CA VAL A 44 13.82 23.54 11.79
C VAL A 44 13.27 24.35 10.62
N CYS A 45 12.70 23.69 9.59
CA CYS A 45 12.18 24.38 8.41
C CYS A 45 10.69 24.76 8.51
N GLY A 46 9.95 24.24 9.50
CA GLY A 46 8.50 24.36 9.62
C GLY A 46 7.97 24.93 10.93
N GLY A 47 8.83 25.30 11.89
CA GLY A 47 8.43 26.08 13.07
C GLY A 47 7.55 25.34 14.09
N GLY A 48 7.71 24.03 14.23
CA GLY A 48 7.07 23.27 15.30
C GLY A 48 7.35 21.77 15.20
N LEU A 49 7.62 21.12 16.34
CA LEU A 49 7.68 19.66 16.46
C LEU A 49 6.28 19.07 16.28
N ARG A 50 5.82 19.00 15.04
CA ARG A 50 4.79 18.05 14.65
C ARG A 50 5.50 16.84 14.08
N VAL A 51 5.37 15.70 14.76
CA VAL A 51 5.62 14.40 14.16
C VAL A 51 4.48 14.16 13.17
N GLU A 52 4.59 14.78 11.99
CA GLU A 52 3.70 14.52 10.87
C GLU A 52 4.10 13.18 10.23
N PRO A 53 3.14 12.29 9.93
CA PRO A 53 3.41 11.17 9.04
C PRO A 53 3.86 11.71 7.68
N LYS A 54 4.89 11.04 7.13
CA LYS A 54 5.55 11.24 5.82
C LYS A 54 4.73 12.06 4.80
N PRO A 55 5.31 13.09 4.15
CA PRO A 55 4.57 13.88 3.18
C PRO A 55 4.27 13.04 1.94
N THR A 56 3.04 12.56 1.82
CA THR A 56 2.39 12.40 0.53
C THR A 56 2.43 13.75 -0.18
N ALA A 57 2.78 13.72 -1.46
CA ALA A 57 2.93 14.89 -2.32
C ALA A 57 1.83 15.93 -2.06
N ARG A 58 2.24 17.20 -1.97
CA ARG A 58 1.39 18.39 -1.83
C ARG A 58 0.05 18.17 -2.55
N THR A 59 -1.01 18.02 -1.76
CA THR A 59 -2.37 18.28 -2.20
C THR A 59 -2.41 19.77 -2.52
N SER A 60 -2.17 20.10 -3.79
CA SER A 60 -2.75 21.30 -4.36
C SER A 60 -4.23 21.24 -4.00
N GLN A 61 -4.77 22.25 -3.32
CA GLN A 61 -6.21 22.45 -3.20
C GLN A 61 -6.79 22.82 -4.57
N ARG A 62 -6.57 21.94 -5.54
CA ARG A 62 -7.28 21.89 -6.79
C ARG A 62 -8.52 21.06 -6.48
N PRO A 63 -9.73 21.54 -6.80
CA PRO A 63 -10.94 20.73 -6.69
C PRO A 63 -10.66 19.36 -7.33
N PRO A 64 -11.16 18.25 -6.75
CA PRO A 64 -10.83 16.90 -7.18
C PRO A 64 -11.10 16.81 -8.67
N SER A 65 -10.02 16.88 -9.44
CA SER A 65 -10.10 16.58 -10.86
C SER A 65 -10.45 15.10 -10.88
N PRO A 66 -11.44 14.67 -11.69
CA PRO A 66 -11.77 13.26 -11.79
C PRO A 66 -10.46 12.52 -12.00
N SER A 67 -10.15 11.58 -11.10
CA SER A 67 -8.97 10.74 -11.27
C SER A 67 -9.07 10.16 -12.68
N PRO A 68 -8.00 10.21 -13.50
CA PRO A 68 -8.04 9.60 -14.81
C PRO A 68 -8.59 8.17 -14.66
N PRO A 69 -9.49 7.73 -15.56
CA PRO A 69 -10.05 6.39 -15.47
C PRO A 69 -8.91 5.38 -15.31
N ASP A 70 -9.03 4.53 -14.30
CA ASP A 70 -8.04 3.51 -14.03
C ASP A 70 -8.19 2.42 -15.10
N ASP A 71 -7.45 2.57 -16.22
CA ASP A 71 -7.51 1.72 -17.42
C ASP A 71 -7.08 0.25 -17.18
N LYS A 72 -6.85 -0.15 -15.93
CA LYS A 72 -6.45 -1.53 -15.63
C LYS A 72 -7.67 -2.44 -15.73
N PRO A 73 -7.56 -3.59 -16.42
CA PRO A 73 -8.61 -4.58 -16.42
C PRO A 73 -8.82 -5.09 -14.98
N ARG A 74 -10.08 -5.07 -14.55
CA ARG A 74 -10.53 -5.40 -13.20
C ARG A 74 -11.62 -6.45 -13.27
N ILE A 75 -11.75 -7.22 -12.20
CA ILE A 75 -12.91 -8.09 -12.04
C ILE A 75 -14.17 -7.22 -11.96
N PRO A 76 -15.31 -7.69 -12.49
CA PRO A 76 -16.60 -7.06 -12.26
C PRO A 76 -16.86 -6.90 -10.76
N TYR A 77 -17.40 -5.75 -10.37
CA TYR A 77 -17.70 -5.44 -8.97
C TYR A 77 -19.08 -4.81 -8.90
N PRO A 78 -20.04 -5.39 -8.16
CA PRO A 78 -21.39 -4.87 -8.08
C PRO A 78 -21.42 -3.45 -7.50
N ASP A 79 -22.24 -2.59 -8.08
CA ASP A 79 -22.53 -1.29 -7.49
C ASP A 79 -23.15 -1.47 -6.11
N GLY A 80 -22.62 -0.76 -5.11
CA GLY A 80 -23.07 -0.86 -3.73
C GLY A 80 -22.72 -2.17 -3.03
N ALA A 81 -21.78 -2.97 -3.55
CA ALA A 81 -21.31 -4.17 -2.86
C ALA A 81 -20.77 -3.81 -1.46
N ASP A 82 -21.29 -4.52 -0.45
CA ASP A 82 -20.84 -4.40 0.94
C ASP A 82 -19.49 -5.10 1.10
N PHE A 83 -18.47 -4.32 1.43
CA PHE A 83 -17.11 -4.80 1.63
C PHE A 83 -17.01 -5.83 2.76
N GLU A 84 -17.75 -5.66 3.85
CA GLU A 84 -17.70 -6.57 5.00
C GLU A 84 -18.41 -7.89 4.68
N GLU A 85 -19.56 -7.83 3.98
CA GLU A 85 -20.22 -9.05 3.50
C GLU A 85 -19.36 -9.80 2.48
N ALA A 86 -18.69 -9.09 1.57
CA ALA A 86 -17.74 -9.71 0.64
C ALA A 86 -16.56 -10.37 1.39
N THR A 87 -16.01 -9.72 2.43
CA THR A 87 -14.98 -10.31 3.29
C THR A 87 -15.50 -11.56 4.00
N ARG A 88 -16.71 -11.51 4.57
CA ARG A 88 -17.35 -12.62 5.27
C ARG A 88 -17.63 -13.79 4.35
N ALA A 89 -18.13 -13.53 3.14
CA ALA A 89 -18.36 -14.55 2.12
C ALA A 89 -17.05 -15.24 1.72
N ALA A 90 -15.98 -14.47 1.54
CA ALA A 90 -14.66 -15.01 1.24
C ALA A 90 -14.13 -15.90 2.38
N LEU A 91 -14.31 -15.50 3.64
CA LEU A 91 -13.89 -16.31 4.81
C LEU A 91 -14.75 -17.56 4.99
N ARG A 92 -16.05 -17.52 4.66
CA ARG A 92 -16.89 -18.74 4.62
C ARG A 92 -16.40 -19.72 3.57
N LEU A 93 -16.09 -19.25 2.37
CA LEU A 93 -15.50 -20.09 1.33
C LEU A 93 -14.13 -20.61 1.77
N ALA A 94 -13.36 -19.80 2.49
CA ALA A 94 -12.04 -20.19 2.98
C ALA A 94 -12.06 -21.45 3.86
N GLY A 95 -13.11 -21.63 4.66
CA GLY A 95 -13.29 -22.82 5.49
C GLY A 95 -13.82 -24.06 4.75
N ALA A 96 -14.29 -23.91 3.50
CA ALA A 96 -14.91 -24.98 2.72
C ALA A 96 -14.12 -25.38 1.46
N ASP A 97 -13.23 -24.52 0.97
CA ASP A 97 -12.49 -24.71 -0.27
C ASP A 97 -11.02 -25.08 0.01
N GLU A 98 -10.62 -26.29 -0.37
CA GLU A 98 -9.25 -26.77 -0.16
C GLU A 98 -8.22 -26.11 -1.09
N THR A 99 -8.65 -25.56 -2.23
CA THR A 99 -7.74 -25.05 -3.28
C THR A 99 -7.33 -23.60 -2.99
N TYR A 100 -8.29 -22.73 -2.71
CA TYR A 100 -8.09 -21.30 -2.50
C TYR A 100 -8.28 -20.89 -1.04
N GLY A 101 -8.76 -21.79 -0.17
CA GLY A 101 -9.11 -21.44 1.20
C GLY A 101 -7.93 -20.92 2.02
N GLY A 102 -6.72 -21.43 1.78
CA GLY A 102 -5.51 -20.88 2.40
C GLY A 102 -5.26 -19.40 2.03
N VAL A 103 -5.44 -19.03 0.76
CA VAL A 103 -5.28 -17.63 0.30
C VAL A 103 -6.38 -16.75 0.88
N LEU A 104 -7.63 -17.21 0.84
CA LEU A 104 -8.77 -16.46 1.32
C LEU A 104 -8.73 -16.26 2.84
N SER A 105 -8.18 -17.23 3.58
CA SER A 105 -7.98 -17.13 5.04
C SER A 105 -7.07 -15.96 5.43
N LEU A 106 -6.22 -15.46 4.52
CA LEU A 106 -5.42 -14.26 4.78
C LEU A 106 -6.26 -13.00 4.96
N LEU A 107 -7.55 -13.02 4.59
CA LEU A 107 -8.49 -11.94 4.84
C LEU A 107 -8.98 -11.87 6.29
N VAL A 108 -8.57 -12.80 7.17
CA VAL A 108 -8.78 -12.64 8.61
C VAL A 108 -8.13 -11.30 9.02
N ASP A 109 -8.89 -10.40 9.62
CA ASP A 109 -8.50 -9.01 9.96
C ASP A 109 -8.46 -8.00 8.78
N CYS A 110 -9.06 -8.32 7.63
CA CYS A 110 -9.22 -7.35 6.55
C CYS A 110 -10.43 -6.43 6.78
N TYR A 111 -10.26 -5.41 7.61
CA TYR A 111 -11.32 -4.43 7.90
C TYR A 111 -11.39 -3.27 6.89
N PRO A 112 -12.57 -2.61 6.80
CA PRO A 112 -12.68 -1.33 6.09
C PRO A 112 -11.70 -0.28 6.63
N LEU A 113 -11.17 0.54 5.73
CA LEU A 113 -10.28 1.67 6.01
C LEU A 113 -10.75 2.88 5.20
N GLU A 114 -11.14 3.96 5.89
CA GLU A 114 -11.68 5.17 5.25
C GLU A 114 -10.74 5.76 4.19
N HIS A 115 -9.43 5.83 4.49
CA HIS A 115 -8.43 6.36 3.56
C HIS A 115 -8.23 5.48 2.31
N LEU A 116 -8.78 4.26 2.29
CA LEU A 116 -8.78 3.34 1.14
C LEU A 116 -10.20 3.03 0.63
N ALA A 117 -11.20 3.88 0.94
CA ALA A 117 -12.58 3.67 0.50
C ALA A 117 -12.70 3.45 -1.02
N HIS A 118 -11.89 4.14 -1.81
CA HIS A 118 -11.83 3.97 -3.27
C HIS A 118 -11.37 2.58 -3.72
N GLU A 119 -10.57 1.87 -2.92
CA GLU A 119 -10.16 0.48 -3.21
C GLU A 119 -11.21 -0.55 -2.76
N GLN A 120 -12.11 -0.17 -1.85
CA GLN A 120 -13.19 -1.02 -1.34
C GLN A 120 -14.37 -1.07 -2.29
N GLY A 121 -14.68 0.05 -2.95
CA GLY A 121 -15.83 0.17 -3.86
C GLY A 121 -15.55 -0.29 -5.30
N ARG A 122 -14.49 -1.07 -5.54
CA ARG A 122 -14.13 -1.53 -6.89
C ARG A 122 -13.45 -2.88 -6.86
N GLY A 123 -13.59 -3.63 -7.95
CA GLY A 123 -13.00 -4.96 -8.11
C GLY A 123 -11.48 -4.92 -8.16
N ALA A 124 -10.87 -6.00 -7.67
CA ALA A 124 -9.44 -6.24 -7.79
C ALA A 124 -8.98 -6.20 -9.25
N CYS A 125 -7.85 -5.54 -9.49
CA CYS A 125 -7.23 -5.61 -10.81
C CYS A 125 -6.59 -6.98 -11.04
N TYR A 126 -6.71 -7.51 -12.26
CA TYR A 126 -6.12 -8.81 -12.61
C TYR A 126 -4.61 -8.85 -12.39
N LYS A 127 -3.92 -7.70 -12.50
CA LYS A 127 -2.50 -7.60 -12.18
C LYS A 127 -2.20 -7.93 -10.70
N ARG A 128 -3.01 -7.45 -9.76
CA ARG A 128 -2.85 -7.79 -8.32
C ARG A 128 -3.21 -9.25 -8.07
N LEU A 129 -4.26 -9.77 -8.72
CA LEU A 129 -4.63 -11.19 -8.61
C LEU A 129 -3.53 -12.11 -9.15
N ALA A 130 -2.90 -11.76 -10.28
CA ALA A 130 -1.77 -12.50 -10.85
C ALA A 130 -0.56 -12.49 -9.92
N ALA A 131 -0.29 -11.37 -9.25
CA ALA A 131 0.79 -11.25 -8.28
C ALA A 131 0.55 -12.12 -7.04
N ILE A 132 -0.69 -12.19 -6.54
CA ILE A 132 -1.08 -13.11 -5.46
C ILE A 132 -0.87 -14.55 -5.91
N ALA A 133 -1.40 -14.93 -7.07
CA ALA A 133 -1.27 -16.29 -7.59
C ALA A 133 0.20 -16.71 -7.75
N HIS A 134 1.06 -15.81 -8.23
CA HIS A 134 2.50 -16.04 -8.29
C HIS A 134 3.12 -16.21 -6.90
N ALA A 135 2.84 -15.29 -5.97
CA ALA A 135 3.40 -15.33 -4.62
C ALA A 135 2.94 -16.56 -3.81
N TRP A 136 1.75 -17.07 -4.09
CA TRP A 136 1.23 -18.31 -3.50
C TRP A 136 1.79 -19.59 -4.13
N GLY A 137 2.42 -19.49 -5.31
CA GLY A 137 2.93 -20.66 -6.04
C GLY A 137 1.86 -21.41 -6.85
N MET A 138 0.77 -20.74 -7.25
CA MET A 138 -0.28 -21.36 -8.07
C MET A 138 0.24 -21.76 -9.46
N THR A 139 -0.20 -22.92 -9.92
CA THR A 139 -0.13 -23.36 -11.32
C THR A 139 -0.96 -22.45 -12.24
N LYS A 140 -0.85 -22.67 -13.56
CA LYS A 140 -1.61 -21.90 -14.55
C LYS A 140 -3.12 -22.18 -14.45
N GLU A 141 -3.47 -23.44 -14.19
CA GLU A 141 -4.84 -23.93 -14.04
C GLU A 141 -5.47 -23.34 -12.78
N GLU A 142 -4.75 -23.41 -11.65
CA GLU A 142 -5.18 -22.79 -10.38
C GLU A 142 -5.29 -21.28 -10.49
N ARG A 143 -4.35 -20.60 -11.18
CA ARG A 143 -4.46 -19.15 -11.42
C ARG A 143 -5.74 -18.80 -12.18
N SER A 144 -6.14 -19.63 -13.14
CA SER A 144 -7.38 -19.40 -13.90
C SER A 144 -8.62 -19.62 -13.04
N GLY A 145 -8.61 -20.63 -12.16
CA GLY A 145 -9.67 -20.82 -11.17
C GLY A 145 -9.70 -19.74 -10.08
N TRP A 146 -8.54 -19.20 -9.69
CA TRP A 146 -8.41 -18.08 -8.76
C TRP A 146 -9.11 -16.82 -9.27
N TYR A 147 -8.97 -16.51 -10.57
CA TYR A 147 -9.70 -15.38 -11.16
C TYR A 147 -11.21 -15.57 -11.08
N ARG A 148 -11.71 -16.77 -11.43
CA ARG A 148 -13.13 -17.09 -11.30
C ARG A 148 -13.61 -17.02 -9.85
N CYS A 149 -12.82 -17.53 -8.91
CA CYS A 149 -13.11 -17.43 -7.48
C CYS A 149 -13.22 -15.96 -7.03
N ALA A 150 -12.30 -15.11 -7.48
CA ALA A 150 -12.32 -13.69 -7.16
C ALA A 150 -13.54 -12.96 -7.75
N GLU A 151 -13.97 -13.33 -8.96
CA GLU A 151 -15.18 -12.81 -9.61
C GLU A 151 -16.47 -13.27 -8.91
N CYS A 152 -16.53 -14.52 -8.45
CA CYS A 152 -17.69 -15.05 -7.72
C CYS A 152 -17.85 -14.46 -6.31
N LEU A 153 -16.75 -14.11 -5.63
CA LEU A 153 -16.73 -13.51 -4.29
C LEU A 153 -16.75 -11.98 -4.27
N PRO A 154 -17.03 -11.34 -5.42
CA PRO A 154 -16.48 -10.04 -5.83
C PRO A 154 -15.36 -9.49 -4.93
N LEU A 155 -14.13 -9.96 -5.11
CA LEU A 155 -13.00 -9.43 -4.34
C LEU A 155 -12.63 -8.00 -4.75
N SER A 156 -12.75 -7.05 -3.81
CA SER A 156 -12.30 -5.68 -4.01
C SER A 156 -10.78 -5.54 -4.18
N ASP A 157 -10.35 -4.40 -4.73
CA ASP A 157 -8.92 -4.05 -4.86
C ASP A 157 -8.23 -4.00 -3.48
N ARG A 158 -8.97 -3.62 -2.44
CA ARG A 158 -8.53 -3.61 -1.05
C ARG A 158 -8.30 -5.02 -0.49
N HIS A 159 -9.12 -6.01 -0.85
CA HIS A 159 -8.90 -7.42 -0.48
C HIS A 159 -7.59 -7.92 -1.09
N ALA A 160 -7.41 -7.71 -2.40
CA ALA A 160 -6.21 -8.14 -3.10
C ALA A 160 -4.95 -7.45 -2.56
N GLY A 161 -5.03 -6.16 -2.23
CA GLY A 161 -3.96 -5.43 -1.56
C GLY A 161 -3.60 -6.04 -0.21
N HIS A 162 -4.61 -6.39 0.61
CA HIS A 162 -4.40 -7.02 1.92
C HIS A 162 -3.63 -8.34 1.83
N ILE A 163 -4.11 -9.24 0.96
CA ILE A 163 -3.53 -10.57 0.76
C ILE A 163 -2.08 -10.42 0.33
N LEU A 164 -1.82 -9.59 -0.68
CA LEU A 164 -0.47 -9.37 -1.19
C LEU A 164 0.47 -8.80 -0.12
N SER A 165 0.00 -7.89 0.73
CA SER A 165 0.77 -7.37 1.86
C SER A 165 1.09 -8.45 2.90
N LYS A 166 0.17 -9.37 3.20
CA LYS A 166 0.46 -10.50 4.10
C LYS A 166 1.48 -11.47 3.51
N LEU A 167 1.34 -11.83 2.23
CA LEU A 167 2.30 -12.71 1.55
C LEU A 167 3.70 -12.13 1.54
N LYS A 168 3.84 -10.83 1.27
CA LYS A 168 5.14 -10.15 1.33
C LYS A 168 5.77 -10.17 2.72
N ARG A 169 4.98 -10.07 3.79
CA ARG A 169 5.48 -10.15 5.17
C ARG A 169 5.90 -11.56 5.57
N GLN A 170 5.28 -12.60 4.98
CA GLN A 170 5.64 -13.99 5.24
C GLN A 170 6.93 -14.41 4.52
N ALA A 171 7.28 -13.72 3.43
CA ALA A 171 8.47 -14.00 2.63
C ALA A 171 9.71 -13.18 3.04
N ALA A 172 9.57 -12.26 4.00
CA ALA A 172 10.65 -11.41 4.53
C ALA A 172 11.15 -11.97 5.86
#